data_AF-A0A7K1LHT8-F1
#
_entry.id   AF-A0A7K1LHT8-F1
#
_cell.length_a   1.000
_cell.length_b   1.000
_cell.length_c   1.000
_cell.angle_alpha   90.00
_cell.angle_beta   90.00
_cell.angle_gamma   90.00
#
_symmetry.space_group_name_H-M   'P 1'
#
loop_
_entity.id
_entity.type
_entity.pdbx_description
1 polymer ?
#
loop_
_entity_poly.entity_id
_entity_poly.type
_entity_poly.pdbx_seq_one_letter_code
_entity_poly.pdbx_strand_id
1 'polypeptide(L)'
;MIAKTKRLKVFDRDGWACVACGVQSELTLQHRINRGMGGSKLFDGYECLIVLCAGCNARLEQDADYAELGRRRGWKLPRNRRVYPAHEPVFYHGDSRQWLLDPDGQRRLDEPAF
;
A
#
# COMPACT_ATOMS: atom_id res chain seq x y z
N MET A 1 9.82 -7.19 -11.61
CA MET A 1 10.16 -7.72 -10.26
C MET A 1 10.65 -6.57 -9.40
N ILE A 2 10.18 -6.46 -8.16
CA ILE A 2 10.65 -5.44 -7.19
C ILE A 2 12.02 -5.88 -6.64
N ALA A 3 12.98 -4.97 -6.57
CA ALA A 3 14.30 -5.26 -6.01
C ALA A 3 14.19 -5.71 -4.55
N LYS A 4 15.03 -6.68 -4.15
CA LYS A 4 15.03 -7.25 -2.79
C LYS A 4 15.18 -6.18 -1.70
N THR A 5 16.08 -5.22 -1.90
CA THR A 5 16.31 -4.09 -0.98
C THR A 5 15.07 -3.23 -0.81
N LYS A 6 14.36 -2.93 -1.90
CA LYS A 6 13.10 -2.19 -1.88
C LYS A 6 12.01 -2.95 -1.13
N ARG A 7 11.89 -4.26 -1.37
CA ARG A 7 10.93 -5.11 -0.63
C ARG A 7 11.22 -5.08 0.87
N LEU A 8 12.47 -5.28 1.29
CA LEU A 8 12.86 -5.25 2.70
C LEU A 8 12.53 -3.91 3.34
N LYS A 9 12.86 -2.79 2.68
CA LYS A 9 12.53 -1.45 3.19
C LYS A 9 11.03 -1.23 3.39
N VAL A 10 10.18 -1.71 2.47
CA VAL A 10 8.72 -1.64 2.64
C VAL A 10 8.25 -2.51 3.81
N PHE A 11 8.83 -3.70 3.98
CA PHE A 11 8.52 -4.60 5.09
C PHE A 11 8.92 -4.00 6.45
N ASP A 12 10.11 -3.42 6.55
CA ASP A 12 10.57 -2.71 7.75
C ASP A 12 9.67 -1.52 8.05
N ARG A 13 9.39 -0.68 7.04
CA ARG A 13 8.48 0.47 7.16
C ARG A 13 7.12 0.03 7.66
N ASP A 14 6.59 -1.10 7.19
CA ASP A 14 5.25 -1.59 7.54
C ASP A 14 5.24 -2.48 8.80
N GLY A 15 6.37 -2.60 9.49
CA GLY A 15 6.48 -3.29 10.77
C GLY A 15 6.34 -4.82 10.67
N TRP A 16 6.68 -5.39 9.51
CA TRP A 16 6.54 -6.83 9.24
C TRP A 16 5.13 -7.35 9.55
N ALA A 17 4.11 -6.54 9.23
CA ALA A 17 2.71 -6.84 9.47
C ALA A 17 1.84 -6.35 8.31
N CYS A 18 0.72 -7.03 8.09
CA CYS A 18 -0.31 -6.59 7.16
C CYS A 18 -0.86 -5.24 7.60
N VAL A 19 -0.77 -4.22 6.74
CA VAL A 19 -1.28 -2.87 7.09
C VAL A 19 -2.79 -2.87 7.34
N ALA A 20 -3.53 -3.83 6.73
CA ALA A 20 -4.98 -3.89 6.82
C ALA A 20 -5.53 -4.62 8.06
N CYS A 21 -4.81 -5.62 8.58
CA CYS A 21 -5.32 -6.47 9.68
C CYS A 21 -4.29 -6.82 10.76
N GLY A 22 -3.02 -6.44 10.61
CA GLY A 22 -1.96 -6.66 11.61
C GLY A 22 -1.34 -8.07 11.64
N VAL A 23 -1.85 -9.04 10.88
CA VAL A 23 -1.23 -10.39 10.78
C VAL A 23 0.21 -10.29 10.29
N GLN A 24 1.10 -11.11 10.85
CA GLN A 24 2.54 -11.14 10.54
C GLN A 24 2.98 -12.34 9.67
N SER A 25 2.05 -13.19 9.25
CA SER A 25 2.30 -14.36 8.41
C SER A 25 1.82 -14.16 6.97
N GLU A 26 2.36 -14.95 6.04
CA GLU A 26 1.99 -14.95 4.62
C GLU A 26 2.02 -13.56 3.97
N LEU A 27 3.04 -12.78 4.32
CA LEU A 27 3.16 -11.38 3.90
C LEU A 27 3.58 -11.26 2.44
N THR A 28 2.78 -10.52 1.69
CA THR A 28 3.01 -10.15 0.30
C THR A 28 3.21 -8.65 0.18
N LEU A 29 3.74 -8.25 -0.98
CA LEU A 29 3.84 -6.85 -1.35
C LEU A 29 2.66 -6.53 -2.26
N GLN A 30 1.87 -5.53 -1.89
CA GLN A 30 0.75 -5.05 -2.70
C GLN A 30 1.12 -3.74 -3.39
N HIS A 31 0.81 -3.67 -4.67
CA HIS A 31 0.81 -2.42 -5.44
C HIS A 31 -0.52 -1.72 -5.23
N ARG A 32 -0.51 -0.53 -4.65
CA ARG A 32 -1.72 0.29 -4.45
C ARG A 32 -2.35 0.62 -5.79
N ILE A 33 -1.55 0.98 -6.80
CA ILE A 33 -2.02 1.10 -8.19
C ILE A 33 -1.68 -0.19 -8.95
N ASN A 34 -2.70 -0.91 -9.41
CA ASN A 34 -2.53 -2.14 -10.16
C ASN A 34 -1.70 -1.92 -11.43
N ARG A 35 -0.71 -2.80 -11.64
CA ARG A 35 0.24 -2.73 -12.77
C ARG A 35 -0.37 -3.14 -14.12
N GLY A 36 -1.42 -3.95 -14.11
CA GLY A 36 -1.93 -4.63 -15.32
C GLY A 36 -0.90 -5.58 -15.95
N MET A 37 -1.28 -6.23 -17.06
CA MET A 37 -0.37 -7.06 -17.84
C MET A 37 0.67 -6.17 -18.57
N GLY A 38 1.96 -6.48 -18.44
CA GLY A 38 3.06 -5.67 -19.01
C GLY A 38 3.59 -4.55 -18.11
N GLY A 39 3.21 -4.56 -16.82
CA GLY A 39 3.38 -3.50 -15.83
C GLY A 39 4.58 -2.56 -15.96
N SER A 40 4.29 -1.28 -16.21
CA SER A 40 5.26 -0.17 -16.15
C SER A 40 5.92 -0.06 -14.78
N LYS A 41 7.22 0.27 -14.75
CA LYS A 41 7.97 0.57 -13.53
C LYS A 41 7.48 1.84 -12.81
N LEU A 42 6.62 2.63 -13.45
CA LEU A 42 6.07 3.87 -12.92
C LEU A 42 5.38 3.71 -11.56
N PHE A 43 4.81 2.53 -11.29
CA PHE A 43 4.07 2.25 -10.04
C PHE A 43 4.87 1.41 -9.04
N ASP A 44 6.18 1.25 -9.25
CA ASP A 44 7.08 0.52 -8.35
C ASP A 44 7.71 1.44 -7.27
N GLY A 45 7.22 2.68 -7.11
CA GLY A 45 7.62 3.62 -6.06
C GLY A 45 7.23 3.13 -4.65
N TYR A 46 7.96 3.55 -3.62
CA TYR A 46 7.68 3.13 -2.24
C TYR A 46 6.32 3.61 -1.73
N GLU A 47 5.89 4.78 -2.20
CA GLU A 47 4.59 5.39 -1.97
C GLU A 47 3.43 4.54 -2.51
N CYS A 48 3.72 3.67 -3.48
CA CYS A 48 2.74 2.81 -4.15
C CYS A 48 2.77 1.36 -3.64
N LEU A 49 3.68 1.04 -2.71
CA LEU A 49 3.87 -0.32 -2.20
C LEU A 49 3.50 -0.37 -0.73
N ILE A 50 2.75 -1.40 -0.31
CA ILE A 50 2.43 -1.70 1.09
C ILE A 50 2.52 -3.20 1.35
N VAL A 51 2.65 -3.59 2.62
CA VAL A 51 2.57 -4.99 3.04
C VAL A 51 1.13 -5.38 3.34
N LEU A 52 0.68 -6.49 2.75
CA LEU A 52 -0.56 -7.16 3.12
C LEU A 52 -0.29 -8.64 3.37
N CYS A 53 -1.10 -9.31 4.18
CA CYS A 53 -1.10 -10.77 4.16
C CYS A 53 -1.79 -11.27 2.88
N ALA A 54 -1.46 -12.49 2.45
CA ALA A 54 -2.00 -13.10 1.24
C ALA A 54 -3.55 -13.06 1.19
N GLY A 55 -4.22 -13.28 2.32
CA GLY A 55 -5.67 -13.23 2.43
C GLY A 55 -6.26 -11.84 2.17
N CYS A 56 -5.74 -10.79 2.82
CA CYS A 56 -6.20 -9.42 2.56
C CYS A 56 -5.91 -9.00 1.12
N ASN A 57 -4.74 -9.40 0.61
CA ASN A 57 -4.36 -9.09 -0.76
C ASN A 57 -5.29 -9.74 -1.79
N ALA A 58 -5.64 -11.01 -1.60
CA ALA A 58 -6.59 -11.71 -2.47
C ALA A 58 -8.00 -11.09 -2.42
N ARG A 59 -8.47 -10.72 -1.22
CA ARG A 59 -9.78 -10.07 -1.06
C ARG A 59 -9.88 -8.74 -1.80
N LEU A 60 -8.79 -7.96 -1.92
CA LEU A 60 -8.80 -6.73 -2.72
C LEU A 60 -9.12 -6.95 -4.21
N GLU A 61 -8.94 -8.17 -4.73
CA GLU A 61 -9.24 -8.52 -6.12
C GLU A 61 -10.52 -9.35 -6.26
N GLN A 62 -10.95 -10.05 -5.21
CA GLN A 62 -12.04 -11.04 -5.28
C GLN A 62 -13.33 -10.61 -4.58
N ASP A 63 -13.26 -9.68 -3.62
CA ASP A 63 -14.39 -9.24 -2.79
C ASP A 63 -14.63 -7.76 -3.06
N ALA A 64 -15.78 -7.43 -3.67
CA ALA A 64 -16.11 -6.08 -4.10
C ALA A 64 -16.22 -5.10 -2.92
N ASP A 65 -16.78 -5.54 -1.80
CA ASP A 65 -16.94 -4.72 -0.59
C ASP A 65 -15.58 -4.46 0.06
N TYR A 66 -14.72 -5.48 0.09
CA TYR A 66 -13.36 -5.34 0.60
C TYR A 66 -12.49 -4.48 -0.31
N ALA A 67 -12.66 -4.58 -1.63
CA ALA A 67 -11.98 -3.70 -2.59
C ALA A 67 -12.41 -2.24 -2.41
N GLU A 68 -13.70 -1.99 -2.13
CA GLU A 68 -14.21 -0.66 -1.83
C GLU A 68 -13.69 -0.12 -0.50
N LEU A 69 -13.65 -0.96 0.54
CA LEU A 69 -12.95 -0.62 1.79
C LEU A 69 -11.47 -0.29 1.53
N GLY A 70 -10.78 -1.08 0.72
CA GLY A 70 -9.39 -0.86 0.34
C GLY A 70 -9.17 0.47 -0.39
N ARG A 71 -10.13 0.91 -1.21
CA ARG A 71 -10.11 2.26 -1.82
C ARG A 71 -10.24 3.36 -0.78
N ARG A 72 -11.22 3.25 0.13
CA ARG A 72 -11.40 4.23 1.21
C ARG A 72 -10.23 4.30 2.19
N ARG A 73 -9.51 3.18 2.38
CA ARG A 73 -8.36 3.06 3.29
C ARG A 73 -7.00 3.29 2.61
N GLY A 74 -7.01 3.59 1.30
CA GLY A 74 -5.81 3.84 0.51
C GLY A 74 -4.96 2.61 0.20
N TRP A 75 -5.42 1.39 0.51
CA TRP A 75 -4.72 0.15 0.16
C TRP A 75 -4.78 -0.17 -1.34
N LYS A 76 -5.80 0.37 -2.02
CA LYS A 76 -6.01 0.25 -3.46
C LYS A 76 -6.38 1.62 -4.03
N LEU A 77 -5.71 2.00 -5.11
CA LEU A 77 -5.89 3.28 -5.78
C LEU A 77 -6.32 3.04 -7.23
N PRO A 78 -7.18 3.90 -7.79
CA PRO A 78 -7.56 3.78 -9.18
C PRO A 78 -6.38 4.10 -10.08
N ARG A 79 -6.31 3.44 -11.25
CA ARG A 79 -5.29 3.72 -12.26
C ARG A 79 -5.65 4.98 -13.06
N ASN A 80 -5.55 6.14 -12.41
CA ASN A 80 -5.82 7.46 -12.98
C ASN A 80 -4.59 8.35 -12.84
N ARG A 81 -4.21 9.08 -13.91
CA ARG A 81 -3.06 10.01 -13.92
C ARG A 81 -3.16 11.15 -12.91
N ARG A 82 -4.34 11.40 -12.35
CA ARG A 82 -4.57 12.44 -11.33
C ARG A 82 -4.34 11.97 -9.89
N VAL A 83 -4.14 10.66 -9.68
CA VAL A 83 -3.88 10.09 -8.36
C VAL A 83 -2.39 9.92 -8.17
N TYR A 84 -1.87 10.56 -7.13
CA TYR A 84 -0.46 10.52 -6.76
C TYR A 84 -0.34 9.75 -5.45
N PRO A 85 0.19 8.50 -5.44
CA PRO A 85 0.16 7.67 -4.24
C PRO A 85 0.77 8.31 -3.00
N ALA A 86 1.76 9.20 -3.16
CA ALA A 86 2.37 9.94 -2.06
C ALA A 86 1.44 10.95 -1.37
N HIS A 87 0.33 11.33 -2.00
CA HIS A 87 -0.68 12.24 -1.45
C HIS A 87 -1.95 11.51 -1.01
N GLU A 88 -2.01 10.20 -1.21
CA GLU A 88 -3.15 9.39 -0.81
C GLU A 88 -2.83 8.69 0.51
N PRO A 89 -3.54 8.98 1.61
CA PRO A 89 -3.25 8.39 2.90
C PRO A 89 -3.53 6.88 2.91
N VAL A 90 -2.73 6.16 3.68
CA VAL A 90 -2.89 4.73 3.95
C VAL A 90 -3.27 4.55 5.40
N PHE A 91 -4.40 3.89 5.65
CA PHE A 91 -4.78 3.51 7.01
C PHE A 91 -4.00 2.27 7.46
N TYR A 92 -3.35 2.36 8.62
CA TYR A 92 -2.64 1.27 9.28
C TYR A 92 -3.48 0.76 10.45
N HIS A 93 -3.81 -0.53 10.44
CA HIS A 93 -4.57 -1.16 11.51
C HIS A 93 -3.80 -1.18 12.84
N GLY A 94 -2.48 -1.38 12.78
CA GLY A 94 -1.65 -1.56 13.98
C GLY A 94 -1.66 -0.38 14.94
N ASP A 95 -1.78 0.85 14.42
CA ASP A 95 -1.85 2.08 15.21
C ASP A 95 -3.18 2.83 15.05
N SER A 96 -4.10 2.31 14.23
CA SER A 96 -5.38 2.91 13.88
C SER A 96 -5.26 4.34 13.34
N ARG A 97 -4.21 4.63 12.57
CA ARG A 97 -3.93 5.96 12.01
C ARG A 97 -3.76 5.93 10.50
N GLN A 98 -3.86 7.10 9.89
CA GLN A 98 -3.55 7.32 8.48
C GLN A 98 -2.17 7.96 8.34
N TRP A 99 -1.44 7.50 7.33
CA TRP A 99 -0.10 7.96 7.01
C TRP A 99 0.02 8.20 5.51
N LEU A 100 0.67 9.29 5.13
CA LEU A 100 1.20 9.45 3.79
C LEU A 100 2.48 8.60 3.66
N LEU A 101 2.71 8.09 2.45
CA LEU A 101 3.88 7.27 2.15
C LEU A 101 4.78 8.02 1.18
N ASP A 102 6.01 8.28 1.60
CA ASP A 102 6.92 9.10 0.82
C ASP A 102 7.67 8.29 -0.25
N PRO A 103 8.10 8.94 -1.36
CA PRO A 103 8.92 8.29 -2.38
C PRO A 103 10.29 7.81 -1.89
N ASP A 104 10.72 8.23 -0.70
CA ASP A 104 11.92 7.72 -0.04
C ASP A 104 11.65 6.44 0.78
N GLY A 105 10.40 6.05 0.97
CA GLY A 105 9.96 4.89 1.72
C GLY A 105 9.74 5.11 3.21
N GLN A 106 9.52 6.35 3.65
CA GLN A 106 9.09 6.67 5.02
C GLN A 106 7.57 6.80 5.13
N ARG A 107 7.07 6.81 6.37
CA ARG A 107 5.71 7.25 6.71
C ARG A 107 5.77 8.69 7.19
N ARG A 108 4.79 9.49 6.78
CA ARG A 108 4.60 10.89 7.19
C ARG A 108 3.18 11.05 7.71
N LEU A 109 3.00 11.82 8.78
CA LEU A 109 1.65 12.14 9.24
C LEU A 109 0.90 12.87 8.12
N ASP A 110 -0.36 12.52 7.94
CA ASP A 110 -1.29 13.27 7.10
C ASP A 110 -1.74 14.54 7.84
N GLU A 111 -0.79 15.42 8.16
CA GLU A 111 -1.08 16.75 8.68
C GLU A 111 -1.43 17.67 7.50
N PRO A 112 -2.48 18.49 7.60
CA PRO A 112 -2.75 19.48 6.57
C PRO A 112 -1.53 20.39 6.44
N ALA A 113 -0.96 20.47 5.24
CA ALA A 113 0.02 21.50 4.92
C ALA A 113 -0.69 22.86 5.09
N PHE A 114 -0.35 23.58 6.16
CA PHE A 114 -0.79 24.95 6.41
C PHE A 114 -0.08 25.92 5.47
#